data_AF-A0A317E4Y8-F1
#
_entry.id   AF-A0A317E4Y8-F1
#
_cell.length_a   1.000
_cell.length_b   1.000
_cell.length_c   1.000
_cell.angle_alpha   90.00
_cell.angle_beta   90.00
_cell.angle_gamma   90.00
#
_symmetry.space_group_name_H-M   'P 1'
#
loop_
_entity.id
_entity.type
_entity.pdbx_description
1 polymer ?
#
loop_
_entity_poly.entity_id
_entity_poly.type
_entity_poly.pdbx_seq_one_letter_code
_entity_poly.pdbx_strand_id
1 'polypeptide(L)'
;MAIDYFGHSALPPDQTEALLARLRREHPMLQFHAASRLEFFDTEIAREFGIEAKAKFMASLIDKTRIGEVPGALSAVYSAFGPEHLVITEGHDRAIPPPPGFPALRQPVPHRGQNGGRFLLSVLGFIGGWIAGYLAIVLGYMIWAEATAFFDREGATSMGVLFFLGPAGGIVSGILAAVITWRLRGRHLRAET
;
A
#
# COMPACT_ATOMS: atom_id res chain seq x y z
N MET A 1 -11.15 14.98 -10.74
CA MET A 1 -10.66 14.58 -9.40
C MET A 1 -11.84 14.42 -8.46
N ALA A 2 -12.19 13.20 -8.07
CA ALA A 2 -13.18 12.98 -7.01
C ALA A 2 -12.53 13.32 -5.66
N ILE A 3 -13.34 13.71 -4.66
CA ILE A 3 -12.86 13.86 -3.28
C ILE A 3 -13.35 12.62 -2.54
N ASP A 4 -12.41 11.75 -2.18
CA ASP A 4 -12.67 10.46 -1.59
C ASP A 4 -12.20 10.43 -0.14
N TYR A 5 -13.09 9.95 0.72
CA TYR A 5 -12.88 9.75 2.14
C TYR A 5 -12.88 8.25 2.43
N PHE A 6 -11.85 7.78 3.13
CA PHE A 6 -11.70 6.38 3.50
C PHE A 6 -11.94 6.22 5.00
N GLY A 7 -12.93 5.43 5.37
CA GLY A 7 -13.25 5.12 6.75
C GLY A 7 -12.70 3.75 7.16
N HIS A 8 -11.95 3.71 8.25
CA HIS A 8 -11.44 2.49 8.88
C HIS A 8 -12.17 2.29 10.20
N SER A 9 -12.98 1.24 10.29
CA SER A 9 -13.85 0.99 11.44
C SER A 9 -13.38 -0.19 12.28
N ALA A 10 -13.37 -0.04 13.61
CA ALA A 10 -13.15 -1.13 14.57
C ALA A 10 -14.32 -2.14 14.63
N LEU A 11 -15.47 -1.78 14.05
CA LEU A 11 -16.65 -2.63 14.01
C LEU A 11 -16.54 -3.69 12.91
N PRO A 12 -17.19 -4.87 13.07
CA PRO A 12 -17.26 -5.88 12.02
C PRO A 12 -17.99 -5.33 10.76
N PRO A 13 -17.67 -5.86 9.56
CA PRO A 13 -18.24 -5.37 8.29
C PRO A 13 -19.77 -5.26 8.27
N ASP A 14 -20.49 -6.23 8.86
CA ASP A 14 -21.95 -6.23 8.86
C ASP A 14 -22.53 -5.08 9.70
N GLN A 15 -21.89 -4.74 10.83
CA GLN A 15 -22.30 -3.60 11.67
C GLN A 15 -21.94 -2.27 11.01
N THR A 16 -20.76 -2.18 10.41
CA THR A 16 -20.34 -1.03 9.60
C THR A 16 -21.35 -0.79 8.47
N GLU A 17 -21.73 -1.82 7.73
CA GLU A 17 -22.68 -1.71 6.62
C GLU A 17 -24.06 -1.25 7.09
N ALA A 18 -24.54 -1.72 8.24
CA ALA A 18 -25.80 -1.26 8.83
C ALA A 18 -25.78 0.25 9.16
N LEU A 19 -24.67 0.76 9.71
CA LEU A 19 -24.48 2.19 9.96
C LEU A 19 -24.40 2.99 8.67
N LEU A 20 -23.67 2.49 7.66
CA LEU A 20 -23.58 3.14 6.35
C LEU A 20 -24.94 3.20 5.65
N ALA A 21 -25.76 2.16 5.73
CA ALA A 21 -27.11 2.16 5.16
C ALA A 21 -28.01 3.25 5.75
N ARG A 22 -27.82 3.59 7.03
CA ARG A 22 -28.47 4.75 7.65
C ARG A 22 -27.89 6.07 7.11
N LEU A 23 -26.57 6.21 7.13
CA LEU A 23 -25.88 7.44 6.69
C LEU A 23 -26.15 7.78 5.21
N ARG A 24 -26.29 6.78 4.33
CA ARG A 24 -26.69 6.96 2.91
C ARG A 24 -28.03 7.69 2.76
N ARG A 25 -28.97 7.49 3.68
CA ARG A 25 -30.28 8.16 3.67
C ARG A 25 -30.20 9.57 4.25
N GLU A 26 -29.41 9.76 5.29
CA GLU A 26 -29.27 11.04 6.00
C GLU A 26 -28.37 12.05 5.23
N HIS A 27 -27.39 11.56 4.48
CA HIS A 27 -26.38 12.37 3.78
C HIS A 27 -26.24 12.00 2.30
N PRO A 28 -27.26 12.27 1.45
CA PRO A 28 -27.26 11.87 0.04
C PRO A 28 -26.18 12.54 -0.82
N MET A 29 -25.50 13.57 -0.30
CA MET A 29 -24.34 14.20 -0.94
C MET A 29 -23.08 13.33 -0.96
N LEU A 30 -22.99 12.35 -0.05
CA LEU A 30 -21.90 11.41 0.05
C LEU A 30 -22.35 10.05 -0.50
N GLN A 31 -21.65 9.55 -1.51
CA GLN A 31 -21.81 8.19 -1.99
C GLN A 31 -20.98 7.24 -1.13
N PHE A 32 -21.63 6.53 -0.21
CA PHE A 32 -20.98 5.49 0.58
C PHE A 32 -20.96 4.16 -0.18
N HIS A 33 -19.76 3.64 -0.43
CA HIS A 33 -19.55 2.31 -0.96
C HIS A 33 -19.81 1.23 0.10
N ALA A 34 -19.92 -0.03 -0.31
CA ALA A 34 -20.14 -1.15 0.61
C ALA A 34 -18.93 -1.33 1.53
N ALA A 35 -19.19 -1.65 2.79
CA ALA A 35 -18.16 -2.05 3.73
C ALA A 35 -17.50 -3.35 3.25
N SER A 36 -16.18 -3.43 3.40
CA SER A 36 -15.39 -4.61 3.08
C SER A 36 -14.44 -4.95 4.22
N ARG A 37 -13.94 -6.19 4.24
CA ARG A 37 -12.88 -6.59 5.16
C ARG A 37 -11.59 -5.84 4.82
N LEU A 38 -10.79 -5.51 5.83
CA LEU A 38 -9.48 -4.91 5.60
C LEU A 38 -8.55 -5.92 4.95
N GLU A 39 -7.74 -5.41 4.02
CA GLU A 39 -6.54 -6.11 3.58
C GLU A 39 -5.40 -5.82 4.56
N PHE A 40 -4.29 -6.55 4.41
CA PHE A 40 -3.14 -6.43 5.30
C PHE A 40 -2.64 -4.97 5.41
N PHE A 41 -2.57 -4.26 4.28
CA PHE A 41 -2.08 -2.88 4.22
C PHE A 41 -3.00 -1.89 4.95
N ASP A 42 -4.32 -2.00 4.75
CA ASP A 42 -5.29 -1.12 5.41
C ASP A 42 -5.23 -1.26 6.93
N THR A 43 -4.93 -2.46 7.41
CA THR A 43 -4.83 -2.77 8.84
C THR A 43 -3.65 -2.04 9.49
N GLU A 44 -2.53 -1.89 8.78
CA GLU A 44 -1.38 -1.13 9.25
C GLU A 44 -1.71 0.36 9.36
N ILE A 45 -2.37 0.94 8.35
CA ILE A 45 -2.79 2.35 8.35
C ILE A 45 -3.68 2.64 9.56
N ALA A 46 -4.74 1.86 9.77
CA ALA A 46 -5.66 2.07 10.89
C ALA A 46 -4.96 1.99 12.25
N ARG A 47 -3.99 1.06 12.38
CA ARG A 47 -3.20 0.89 13.60
C ARG A 47 -2.30 2.10 13.88
N GLU A 48 -1.76 2.77 12.86
CA GLU A 48 -0.99 4.02 13.04
C GLU A 48 -1.82 5.13 13.70
N PHE A 49 -3.13 5.16 13.43
CA PHE A 49 -4.08 6.08 14.08
C PHE A 49 -4.67 5.54 15.40
N GLY A 50 -4.16 4.40 15.88
CA GLY A 50 -4.54 3.81 17.17
C GLY A 50 -5.85 3.02 17.15
N ILE A 51 -6.36 2.62 15.98
CA ILE A 51 -7.58 1.82 15.86
C ILE A 51 -7.26 0.42 15.32
N GLU A 52 -7.80 -0.61 15.97
CA GLU A 52 -7.81 -1.98 15.46
C GLU A 52 -8.99 -2.18 14.48
N ALA A 53 -8.84 -1.67 13.26
CA ALA A 53 -9.91 -1.73 12.28
C ALA A 53 -10.20 -3.17 11.80
N LYS A 54 -11.49 -3.47 11.63
CA LYS A 54 -12.04 -4.75 11.14
C LYS A 54 -12.82 -4.60 9.83
N ALA A 55 -13.30 -3.39 9.52
CA ALA A 55 -13.91 -3.05 8.24
C ALA A 55 -13.34 -1.75 7.64
N LYS A 56 -13.38 -1.64 6.31
CA LYS A 56 -13.11 -0.40 5.56
C LYS A 56 -14.30 -0.02 4.68
N PHE A 57 -14.46 1.27 4.44
CA PHE A 57 -15.39 1.80 3.45
C PHE A 57 -14.85 3.06 2.78
N MET A 58 -15.45 3.42 1.64
CA MET A 58 -15.17 4.66 0.93
C MET A 58 -16.43 5.51 0.86
N ALA A 59 -16.28 6.82 1.03
CA ALA A 59 -17.32 7.81 0.82
C ALA A 59 -16.81 8.86 -0.17
N SER A 60 -17.51 9.02 -1.29
CA SER A 60 -17.13 9.97 -2.34
C SER A 60 -18.11 11.14 -2.37
N LEU A 61 -17.60 12.37 -2.47
CA LEU A 61 -18.44 13.55 -2.66
C LEU A 61 -18.98 13.57 -4.10
N ILE A 62 -20.29 13.42 -4.27
CA ILE A 62 -20.95 13.39 -5.58
C ILE A 62 -20.99 14.81 -6.18
N ASP A 63 -21.42 15.78 -5.39
CA ASP A 63 -21.58 17.17 -5.80
C ASP A 63 -20.58 18.07 -5.08
N LYS A 64 -19.59 18.55 -5.84
CA LYS A 64 -18.52 19.41 -5.32
C LYS A 64 -18.97 20.82 -4.95
N THR A 65 -20.11 21.27 -5.46
CA THR A 65 -20.65 22.58 -5.08
C THR A 65 -21.04 22.60 -3.59
N ARG A 66 -21.27 21.43 -3.00
CA ARG A 66 -21.63 21.22 -1.59
C ARG A 66 -20.43 20.89 -0.69
N ILE A 67 -19.21 21.18 -1.12
CA ILE A 67 -17.99 20.90 -0.34
C ILE A 67 -18.03 21.54 1.07
N GLY A 68 -18.69 22.69 1.22
CA GLY A 68 -18.85 23.36 2.51
C GLY A 68 -19.70 22.59 3.53
N GLU A 69 -20.52 21.65 3.08
CA GLU A 69 -21.36 20.82 3.94
C GLU A 69 -20.67 19.52 4.40
N VAL A 70 -19.54 19.16 3.76
CA VAL A 70 -18.82 17.91 4.04
C VAL A 70 -18.35 17.81 5.50
N PRO A 71 -17.79 18.85 6.14
CA PRO A 71 -17.40 18.76 7.55
C PRO A 71 -18.57 18.34 8.47
N GLY A 72 -19.78 18.84 8.20
CA GLY A 72 -20.98 18.46 8.95
C GLY A 72 -21.38 17.00 8.71
N ALA A 73 -21.33 16.53 7.46
CA ALA A 73 -21.60 15.13 7.15
C ALA A 73 -20.58 14.19 7.78
N LEU A 74 -19.27 14.49 7.71
CA LEU A 74 -18.23 13.69 8.34
C LEU A 74 -18.35 13.68 9.87
N SER A 75 -18.77 14.80 10.47
CA SER A 75 -19.10 14.85 11.89
C SER A 75 -20.24 13.88 12.25
N ALA A 76 -21.27 13.79 11.41
CA ALA A 76 -22.36 12.84 11.62
C ALA A 76 -21.91 11.38 11.47
N VAL A 77 -20.99 11.11 10.53
CA VAL A 77 -20.37 9.78 10.39
C VAL A 77 -19.60 9.42 11.67
N TYR A 78 -18.77 10.32 12.20
CA TYR A 78 -18.08 10.10 13.48
C TYR A 78 -19.05 9.84 14.65
N SER A 79 -20.12 10.63 14.75
CA SER A 79 -21.15 10.44 15.78
C SER A 79 -21.90 9.11 15.65
N ALA A 80 -22.12 8.62 14.42
CA ALA A 80 -22.82 7.37 14.18
C ALA A 80 -21.99 6.14 14.55
N PHE A 81 -20.67 6.19 14.32
CA PHE A 81 -19.75 5.10 14.65
C PHE A 81 -19.24 5.14 16.08
N GLY A 82 -19.10 6.34 16.66
CA GLY A 82 -18.28 6.58 17.84
C GLY A 82 -16.83 6.88 17.43
N PRO A 83 -16.19 7.94 17.97
CA PRO A 83 -14.82 8.33 17.60
C PRO A 83 -13.76 7.27 17.95
N GLU A 84 -14.02 6.40 18.91
CA GLU A 84 -13.17 5.28 19.30
C GLU A 84 -13.21 4.13 18.29
N HIS A 85 -14.17 4.16 17.37
CA HIS A 85 -14.44 3.08 16.43
C HIS A 85 -14.22 3.46 14.97
N LEU A 86 -13.80 4.70 14.67
CA LEU A 86 -13.63 5.17 13.32
C LEU A 86 -12.44 6.12 13.16
N VAL A 87 -11.67 5.92 12.10
CA VAL A 87 -10.75 6.92 11.54
C VAL A 87 -11.16 7.19 10.10
N ILE A 88 -11.29 8.47 9.75
CA ILE A 88 -11.52 8.90 8.37
C ILE A 88 -10.25 9.57 7.82
N THR A 89 -9.82 9.17 6.63
CA THR A 89 -8.70 9.80 5.91
C THR A 89 -9.17 10.36 4.56
N GLU A 90 -8.74 11.56 4.20
CA GLU A 90 -8.89 12.15 2.87
C GLU A 90 -7.76 11.66 1.96
N GLY A 91 -8.10 11.02 0.84
CA GLY A 91 -7.12 10.55 -0.15
C GLY A 91 -6.03 9.62 0.38
N HIS A 92 -6.31 8.87 1.45
CA HIS A 92 -5.37 8.02 2.22
C HIS A 92 -4.23 8.72 2.95
N ASP A 93 -3.96 10.00 2.69
CA ASP A 93 -2.78 10.68 3.24
C ASP A 93 -3.07 11.49 4.51
N ARG A 94 -4.29 12.01 4.65
CA ARG A 94 -4.64 12.96 5.71
C ARG A 94 -5.78 12.48 6.56
N ALA A 95 -5.52 12.15 7.82
CA ALA A 95 -6.59 11.90 8.78
C ALA A 95 -7.40 13.16 9.08
N ILE A 96 -8.72 13.02 9.07
CA ILE A 96 -9.68 14.06 9.40
C ILE A 96 -9.94 13.98 10.90
N PRO A 97 -9.70 15.05 11.67
CA PRO A 97 -9.91 15.00 13.11
C PRO A 97 -11.39 14.80 13.44
N PRO A 98 -11.71 14.11 14.54
CA PRO A 98 -13.07 14.00 15.02
C PRO A 98 -13.57 15.37 15.50
N PRO A 99 -14.89 15.56 15.60
CA PRO A 99 -15.47 16.81 16.10
C PRO A 99 -15.00 17.17 17.53
N PRO A 100 -15.10 18.44 17.93
CA PRO A 100 -14.82 18.85 19.31
C PRO A 100 -15.70 18.09 20.32
N GLY A 101 -15.10 17.68 21.45
CA GLY A 101 -15.78 16.91 22.49
C GLY A 101 -15.52 15.40 22.44
N PHE A 102 -14.83 14.93 21.39
CA PHE A 102 -14.37 13.55 21.30
C PHE A 102 -12.88 13.42 21.63
N PRO A 103 -12.42 12.22 22.08
CA PRO A 103 -11.00 11.96 22.23
C PRO A 103 -10.26 12.26 20.92
N ALA A 104 -9.16 13.01 21.02
CA ALA A 104 -8.32 13.24 19.85
C ALA A 104 -7.82 11.89 19.33
N LEU A 105 -7.89 11.71 18.01
CA LEU A 105 -7.20 10.59 17.37
C LEU A 105 -5.74 10.63 17.80
N ARG A 106 -5.17 9.47 18.12
CA ARG A 106 -3.72 9.38 18.28
C ARG A 106 -3.13 9.93 16.99
N GLN A 107 -2.32 10.98 17.13
CA GLN A 107 -1.57 11.44 15.99
C GLN A 107 -0.75 10.26 15.49
N PRO A 108 -0.71 10.03 14.16
CA PRO A 108 0.15 9.00 13.63
C PRO A 108 1.54 9.29 14.17
N VAL A 109 2.14 8.30 14.85
CA VAL A 109 3.54 8.43 15.27
C VAL A 109 4.29 8.79 13.99
N PRO A 110 4.99 9.94 13.91
CA PRO A 110 5.58 10.37 12.67
C PRO A 110 6.65 9.36 12.26
N HIS A 111 6.27 8.36 11.46
CA HIS A 111 7.17 7.45 10.77
C HIS A 111 7.81 8.17 9.56
N ARG A 112 8.12 9.45 9.74
CA ARG A 112 8.77 10.35 8.78
C ARG A 112 10.23 9.93 8.65
N GLY A 113 10.46 8.82 7.93
CA GLY A 113 11.79 8.35 7.53
C GLY A 113 12.03 6.85 7.65
N GLN A 114 11.28 6.11 8.49
CA GLN A 114 11.62 4.70 8.74
C GLN A 114 11.13 3.76 7.63
N ASN A 115 9.92 3.96 7.09
CA ASN A 115 9.40 3.12 6.00
C ASN A 115 9.97 3.52 4.64
N GLY A 116 10.17 4.82 4.39
CA GLY A 116 10.78 5.32 3.15
C GLY A 116 12.17 4.75 2.92
N GLY A 117 13.01 4.69 3.96
CA GLY A 117 14.32 4.06 3.86
C GLY A 117 14.27 2.55 3.58
N ARG A 118 13.26 1.83 4.10
CA ARG A 118 13.09 0.38 3.86
C ARG A 118 12.62 0.09 2.45
N PHE A 119 11.65 0.87 1.97
CA PHE A 119 11.18 0.78 0.60
C PHE A 119 12.29 1.10 -0.38
N LEU A 120 12.97 2.24 -0.20
CA LEU A 120 14.08 2.66 -1.07
C LEU A 120 15.19 1.61 -1.13
N LEU A 121 15.59 1.02 0.00
CA LEU A 121 16.60 -0.03 0.00
C LEU A 121 16.13 -1.33 -0.64
N SER A 122 14.85 -1.68 -0.54
CA SER A 122 14.29 -2.84 -1.23
C SER A 122 14.27 -2.62 -2.74
N VAL A 123 13.95 -1.40 -3.18
CA VAL A 123 14.02 -0.98 -4.60
C VAL A 123 15.46 -1.00 -5.10
N LEU A 124 16.42 -0.47 -4.34
CA LEU A 124 17.84 -0.52 -4.69
C LEU A 124 18.37 -1.95 -4.73
N GLY A 125 17.97 -2.79 -3.77
CA GLY A 125 18.27 -4.21 -3.74
C GLY A 125 17.71 -4.94 -4.95
N PHE A 126 16.47 -4.62 -5.36
CA PHE A 126 15.86 -5.14 -6.58
C PHE A 126 16.67 -4.76 -7.82
N ILE A 127 16.98 -3.47 -8.01
CA ILE A 127 17.73 -2.99 -9.17
C ILE A 127 19.12 -3.63 -9.22
N GLY A 128 19.83 -3.67 -8.09
CA GLY A 128 21.15 -4.29 -7.98
C GLY A 128 21.10 -5.79 -8.31
N GLY A 129 20.13 -6.52 -7.75
CA GLY A 129 19.90 -7.92 -8.06
C GLY A 129 19.56 -8.15 -9.54
N TRP A 130 18.74 -7.28 -10.13
CA TRP A 130 18.34 -7.37 -11.53
C TRP A 130 19.52 -7.22 -12.48
N ILE A 131 20.34 -6.20 -12.28
CA ILE A 131 21.56 -5.98 -13.07
C ILE A 131 22.51 -7.18 -12.92
N ALA A 132 22.74 -7.64 -11.69
CA ALA A 132 23.66 -8.75 -11.43
C ALA A 132 23.21 -10.06 -12.09
N GLY A 133 21.91 -10.40 -12.01
CA GLY A 133 21.37 -11.61 -12.62
C GLY A 133 21.37 -11.56 -14.15
N TYR A 134 21.04 -10.40 -14.72
CA TYR A 134 21.14 -10.18 -16.17
C TYR A 134 22.58 -10.42 -16.66
N LEU A 135 23.56 -9.77 -16.02
CA LEU A 135 24.97 -9.90 -16.38
C LEU A 135 25.47 -11.34 -16.20
N ALA A 136 25.07 -12.03 -15.13
CA ALA A 136 25.45 -13.42 -14.90
C ALA A 136 24.97 -14.35 -16.03
N ILE A 137 23.75 -14.15 -16.54
CA ILE A 137 23.22 -14.94 -17.66
C ILE A 137 23.98 -14.64 -18.95
N VAL A 138 24.19 -13.36 -19.28
CA VAL A 138 24.89 -12.97 -20.50
C VAL A 138 26.33 -13.47 -20.49
N LEU A 139 27.05 -13.29 -19.38
CA LEU A 139 28.42 -13.80 -19.22
C LEU A 139 28.46 -15.33 -19.27
N GLY A 140 27.51 -15.99 -18.61
CA GLY A 140 27.38 -17.46 -18.65
C GLY A 140 27.18 -17.97 -20.08
N TYR A 141 26.36 -17.30 -20.88
CA TYR A 141 26.18 -17.62 -22.29
C TYR A 141 27.46 -17.42 -23.09
N MET A 142 28.19 -16.31 -22.90
CA MET A 142 29.45 -16.06 -23.61
C MET A 142 30.50 -17.13 -23.30
N ILE A 143 30.65 -17.51 -22.02
CA ILE A 143 31.58 -18.56 -21.59
C ILE A 143 31.18 -19.90 -22.20
N TRP A 144 29.89 -20.23 -22.19
CA TRP A 144 29.38 -21.47 -22.77
C TRP A 144 29.59 -21.52 -24.28
N ALA A 145 29.31 -20.43 -25.00
CA ALA A 145 29.45 -20.36 -26.45
C ALA A 145 30.92 -20.53 -26.87
N GLU A 146 31.85 -19.88 -26.16
CA GLU A 146 33.28 -20.03 -26.39
C GLU A 146 33.74 -21.47 -26.12
N ALA A 147 33.36 -22.04 -24.97
CA ALA A 147 33.76 -23.40 -24.57
C ALA A 147 33.25 -24.50 -25.51
N THR A 148 32.14 -24.24 -26.22
CA THR A 148 31.53 -25.18 -27.15
C THR A 148 31.82 -24.86 -28.61
N ALA A 149 32.62 -23.81 -28.88
CA ALA A 149 32.83 -23.25 -30.21
C ALA A 149 31.50 -23.01 -30.96
N PHE A 150 30.46 -22.62 -30.23
CA PHE A 150 29.13 -22.39 -30.78
C PHE A 150 29.12 -21.09 -31.59
N PHE A 151 28.79 -21.20 -32.88
CA PHE A 151 28.72 -20.06 -33.78
C PHE A 151 27.27 -19.74 -34.16
N ASP A 152 26.72 -18.69 -33.57
CA ASP A 152 25.36 -18.21 -33.82
C ASP A 152 25.30 -17.30 -35.05
N ARG A 153 25.35 -17.91 -36.25
CA ARG A 153 25.42 -17.18 -37.53
C ARG A 153 24.28 -16.19 -37.73
N GLU A 154 23.08 -16.54 -37.27
CA GLU A 154 21.86 -15.74 -37.45
C GLU A 154 21.61 -14.79 -36.27
N GLY A 155 22.36 -14.93 -35.17
CA GLY A 155 22.18 -14.13 -33.96
C GLY A 155 20.90 -14.45 -33.19
N ALA A 156 20.08 -15.40 -33.65
CA ALA A 156 18.78 -15.70 -33.07
C ALA A 156 18.91 -16.20 -31.62
N THR A 157 19.92 -17.01 -31.33
CA THR A 157 20.17 -17.55 -29.99
C THR A 157 20.62 -16.44 -29.05
N SER A 158 21.55 -15.61 -29.50
CA SER A 158 22.10 -14.48 -28.75
C SER A 158 21.02 -13.44 -28.46
N MET A 159 20.13 -13.17 -29.42
CA MET A 159 18.94 -12.33 -29.21
C MET A 159 17.99 -12.96 -28.19
N GLY A 160 17.73 -14.27 -28.26
CA GLY A 160 16.95 -15.00 -27.27
C GLY A 160 17.49 -14.83 -25.84
N VAL A 161 18.81 -14.93 -25.69
CA VAL A 161 19.49 -14.73 -24.40
C VAL A 161 19.37 -13.29 -23.93
N LEU A 162 19.69 -12.31 -24.78
CA LEU A 162 19.71 -10.90 -24.40
C LEU A 162 18.33 -10.32 -24.10
N PHE A 163 17.30 -10.73 -24.86
CA PHE A 163 15.97 -10.11 -24.78
C PHE A 163 14.96 -10.93 -23.96
N PHE A 164 15.19 -12.22 -23.73
CA PHE A 164 14.28 -13.04 -22.92
C PHE A 164 14.95 -13.59 -21.67
N LEU A 165 16.00 -14.40 -21.81
CA LEU A 165 16.58 -15.10 -20.66
C LEU A 165 17.27 -14.14 -19.69
N GLY A 166 18.02 -13.17 -20.19
CA GLY A 166 18.68 -12.13 -19.39
C GLY A 166 17.67 -11.35 -18.55
N PRO A 167 16.64 -10.70 -19.14
CA PRO A 167 15.64 -9.96 -18.39
C PRO A 167 14.85 -10.83 -17.40
N ALA A 168 14.48 -12.05 -17.79
CA ALA A 168 13.77 -12.98 -16.91
C ALA A 168 14.62 -13.35 -15.68
N GLY A 169 15.89 -13.69 -15.89
CA GLY A 169 16.82 -13.99 -14.80
C GLY A 169 17.09 -12.77 -13.92
N GLY A 170 17.23 -11.60 -14.52
CA GLY A 170 17.31 -10.33 -13.79
C GLY A 170 16.09 -10.11 -12.89
N ILE A 171 14.87 -10.33 -13.37
CA ILE A 171 13.67 -10.16 -12.54
C ILE A 171 13.71 -11.10 -11.34
N VAL A 172 14.03 -12.38 -11.56
CA VAL A 172 14.12 -13.37 -10.48
C VAL A 172 15.19 -12.99 -9.46
N SER A 173 16.40 -12.63 -9.89
CA SER A 173 17.48 -12.23 -9.00
C SER A 173 17.18 -10.92 -8.26
N GLY A 174 16.53 -9.98 -8.92
CA GLY A 174 16.06 -8.72 -8.32
C GLY A 174 15.05 -8.97 -7.19
N ILE A 175 14.04 -9.82 -7.42
CA ILE A 175 13.06 -10.19 -6.39
C ILE A 175 13.77 -10.85 -5.20
N LEU A 176 14.67 -11.80 -5.45
CA LEU A 176 15.43 -12.46 -4.39
C LEU A 176 16.27 -11.47 -3.58
N ALA A 177 17.00 -10.57 -4.24
CA ALA A 177 17.81 -9.55 -3.59
C ALA A 177 16.97 -8.58 -2.75
N ALA A 178 15.80 -8.16 -3.23
CA ALA A 178 14.87 -7.33 -2.47
C ALA A 178 14.37 -8.04 -1.20
N VAL A 179 13.98 -9.32 -1.33
CA VAL A 179 13.51 -10.14 -0.19
C VAL A 179 14.63 -10.38 0.82
N ILE A 180 15.85 -10.68 0.37
CA ILE A 180 17.01 -10.87 1.25
C ILE A 180 17.33 -9.58 2.00
N THR A 181 17.37 -8.44 1.29
CA THR A 181 17.62 -7.12 1.88
C THR A 181 16.58 -6.79 2.95
N TRP A 182 15.31 -7.07 2.67
CA TRP A 182 14.22 -6.93 3.63
C TRP A 182 14.43 -7.81 4.89
N ARG A 183 14.79 -9.09 4.70
CA ARG A 183 14.98 -10.06 5.80
C ARG A 183 16.20 -9.76 6.67
N LEU A 184 17.34 -9.41 6.08
CA LEU A 184 18.58 -9.13 6.82
C LEU A 184 18.40 -7.94 7.77
N ARG A 185 17.67 -6.90 7.32
CA ARG A 185 17.45 -5.72 8.15
C ARG A 185 16.42 -5.94 9.26
N GLY A 186 15.44 -6.82 9.05
CA GLY A 186 14.53 -7.28 10.10
C GLY A 186 15.23 -7.99 11.26
N ARG A 187 16.45 -8.53 11.05
CA ARG A 187 17.26 -9.14 12.10
C ARG A 187 18.02 -8.10 12.94
N HIS A 188 18.55 -7.04 12.32
CA HIS A 188 19.25 -5.97 13.04
C HIS A 188 18.34 -5.25 14.04
N LEU A 189 17.09 -4.95 13.66
CA LEU A 189 16.15 -4.29 14.57
C LEU A 189 15.75 -5.14 15.78
N ARG A 190 15.82 -6.48 15.67
CA ARG A 190 15.57 -7.39 16.79
C ARG A 190 16.77 -7.57 17.72
N ALA A 191 17.98 -7.23 17.26
CA ALA A 191 19.19 -7.32 18.07
C ALA A 191 19.40 -6.06 18.95
N GLU A 192 18.69 -4.97 18.65
CA GLU A 192 18.74 -3.70 19.38
C GLU A 192 17.58 -3.54 20.38
N THR A 193 16.75 -4.58 20.56
CA THR A 193 15.64 -4.63 21.53
C THR A 193 15.88 -5.74 22.54
#